data_AF-A0A2N7RCE8-F1
#
_entry.id   AF-A0A2N7RCE8-F1
#
_cell.length_a   1.000
_cell.length_b   1.000
_cell.length_c   1.000
_cell.angle_alpha   90.00
_cell.angle_beta   90.00
_cell.angle_gamma   90.00
#
_symmetry.space_group_name_H-M   'P 1'
#
loop_
_entity.id
_entity.type
_entity.pdbx_description
1 polymer ?
#
loop_
_entity_poly.entity_id
_entity_poly.type
_entity_poly.pdbx_seq_one_letter_code
_entity_poly.pdbx_strand_id
1 'polypeptide(L)'
;MTLSTHYFAQRLGGAFSFPFTILGNRQRRTWERLIGYIETSACTSEFNKAAAYAEGYAQALIDSDQIEISIERDLLIIETVEAWRCARIESNTSPYMNAPGKP
;
A
#
# COMPACT_ATOMS: atom_id res chain seq x y z
N MET A 1 4.56 -6.69 17.23
CA MET A 1 5.56 -6.73 16.15
C MET A 1 5.30 -5.55 15.24
N THR A 2 6.21 -4.59 15.15
CA THR A 2 6.15 -3.55 14.12
C THR A 2 6.53 -4.22 12.80
N LEU A 3 5.53 -4.55 11.97
CA LEU A 3 5.77 -5.05 10.61
C LEU A 3 6.51 -3.96 9.83
N SER A 4 7.56 -4.32 9.10
CA SER A 4 8.32 -3.37 8.30
C SER A 4 7.50 -2.91 7.10
N THR A 5 7.73 -1.69 6.63
CA THR A 5 7.16 -1.16 5.38
C THR A 5 7.37 -2.11 4.20
N HIS A 6 8.51 -2.79 4.18
CA HIS A 6 8.85 -3.81 3.20
C HIS A 6 7.91 -5.01 3.20
N TYR A 7 7.47 -5.46 4.37
CA TYR A 7 6.52 -6.57 4.48
C TYR A 7 5.15 -6.23 3.85
N PHE A 8 4.65 -5.03 4.12
CA PHE A 8 3.40 -4.55 3.53
C PHE A 8 3.52 -4.38 2.01
N ALA A 9 4.65 -3.84 1.53
CA ALA A 9 4.96 -3.73 0.11
C ALA A 9 4.96 -5.10 -0.58
N GLN A 10 5.59 -6.11 0.03
CA GLN A 10 5.61 -7.47 -0.51
C GLN A 10 4.20 -8.08 -0.62
N ARG A 11 3.36 -7.89 0.39
CA ARG A 11 1.95 -8.33 0.36
C ARG A 11 1.16 -7.67 -0.76
N LEU A 12 1.25 -6.34 -0.89
CA LEU A 12 0.55 -5.61 -1.95
C LEU A 12 1.08 -5.97 -3.35
N GLY A 13 2.39 -6.16 -3.49
CA GLY A 13 3.01 -6.56 -4.76
C GLY A 13 2.43 -7.87 -5.31
N GLY A 14 2.05 -8.80 -4.42
CA GLY A 14 1.42 -10.07 -4.77
C GLY A 14 -0.11 -10.06 -4.85
N ALA A 15 -0.78 -8.93 -4.57
CA ALA A 15 -2.24 -8.88 -4.53
C ALA A 15 -2.89 -9.10 -5.91
N PHE A 16 -2.18 -8.77 -6.99
CA PHE A 16 -2.69 -8.89 -8.35
C PHE A 16 -2.02 -10.02 -9.13
N SER A 17 -2.86 -10.84 -9.76
CA SER A 17 -2.44 -11.77 -10.81
C SER A 17 -2.52 -11.07 -12.16
N PHE A 18 -1.37 -10.90 -12.82
CA PHE A 18 -1.29 -10.32 -14.15
C PHE A 18 -1.07 -11.40 -15.21
N PRO A 19 -1.69 -11.29 -16.40
CA PRO A 19 -1.46 -12.24 -17.48
C PRO A 19 -0.02 -12.15 -18.00
N PHE A 20 0.56 -13.28 -18.42
CA PHE A 20 1.92 -13.33 -18.96
C PHE A 20 1.97 -12.85 -20.43
N THR A 21 1.63 -11.58 -20.64
CA THR A 21 1.65 -10.90 -21.94
C THR A 21 2.51 -9.64 -21.87
N ILE A 22 2.81 -9.02 -23.01
CA ILE A 22 3.55 -7.73 -23.04
C ILE A 22 2.81 -6.66 -22.23
N LEU A 23 1.47 -6.60 -22.38
CA LEU A 23 0.63 -5.65 -21.66
C LEU A 23 0.58 -5.98 -20.16
N GLY A 24 0.35 -7.23 -19.78
CA GLY A 24 0.31 -7.67 -18.39
C GLY A 24 1.64 -7.44 -17.65
N ASN A 25 2.77 -7.68 -18.31
CA ASN A 25 4.09 -7.37 -17.77
C ASN A 25 4.32 -5.86 -17.55
N ARG A 26 3.78 -5.00 -18.44
CA ARG A 26 3.83 -3.55 -18.25
C ARG A 26 2.96 -3.15 -17.06
N GLN A 27 1.76 -3.70 -16.95
CA GLN A 27 0.84 -3.40 -15.85
C GLN A 27 1.43 -3.83 -14.50
N ARG A 28 2.00 -5.03 -14.44
CA ARG A 28 2.73 -5.53 -13.27
C ARG A 28 3.86 -4.59 -12.85
N ARG A 29 4.70 -4.17 -13.79
CA ARG A 29 5.80 -3.22 -13.49
C ARG A 29 5.29 -1.87 -12.98
N THR A 30 4.17 -1.39 -13.53
CA THR A 30 3.53 -0.16 -13.03
C THR A 30 3.02 -0.36 -11.61
N TRP A 31 2.36 -1.48 -11.32
CA TRP A 31 1.92 -1.83 -9.98
C TRP A 31 3.08 -1.88 -8.98
N GLU A 32 4.14 -2.65 -9.29
CA GLU A 32 5.34 -2.77 -8.45
C GLU A 32 5.99 -1.41 -8.17
N ARG A 33 6.01 -0.49 -9.16
CA ARG A 33 6.52 0.87 -8.96
C ARG A 33 5.64 1.71 -8.03
N LEU A 34 4.31 1.63 -8.17
CA LEU A 34 3.38 2.33 -7.29
C LEU A 34 3.53 1.85 -5.85
N ILE A 35 3.65 0.54 -5.65
CA ILE A 35 3.93 -0.04 -4.33
C ILE A 35 5.28 0.45 -3.79
N GLY A 36 6.32 0.54 -4.62
CA GLY A 36 7.59 1.15 -4.25
C GLY A 36 7.45 2.59 -3.75
N TYR A 37 6.62 3.42 -4.40
CA TYR A 37 6.37 4.79 -3.93
C TYR A 37 5.65 4.84 -2.58
N ILE A 38 4.70 3.94 -2.36
CA ILE A 38 4.02 3.79 -1.06
C ILE A 38 5.05 3.37 0.02
N GLU A 39 5.94 2.44 -0.32
CA GLU A 39 7.02 1.95 0.55
C GLU A 39 7.95 3.06 1.00
N THR A 40 8.45 3.86 0.04
CA THR A 40 9.42 4.92 0.29
C THR A 40 8.83 6.24 0.77
N SER A 41 7.50 6.34 0.94
CA SER A 41 6.83 7.58 1.37
C SER A 41 7.39 8.09 2.72
N ALA A 42 7.78 9.36 2.82
CA ALA A 42 8.42 9.90 4.02
C ALA A 42 7.40 10.25 5.12
N CYS A 43 6.14 10.55 4.76
CA CYS A 43 5.10 10.92 5.72
C CYS A 43 3.72 10.34 5.36
N THR A 44 2.77 10.44 6.30
CA THR A 44 1.39 9.95 6.13
C THR A 44 0.66 10.62 4.95
N SER A 45 0.94 11.90 4.67
CA SER A 45 0.36 12.62 3.53
C SER A 45 0.84 12.04 2.20
N GLU A 46 2.15 11.83 2.05
CA GLU A 46 2.73 11.19 0.84
C GLU A 46 2.22 9.77 0.66
N PHE A 47 2.16 9.01 1.75
CA PHE A 47 1.60 7.66 1.75
C PHE A 47 0.15 7.65 1.26
N ASN A 48 -0.72 8.50 1.81
CA ASN A 48 -2.12 8.56 1.41
C ASN A 48 -2.28 8.95 -0.06
N LYS A 49 -1.44 9.87 -0.57
CA LYS A 49 -1.42 10.21 -2.01
C LYS A 49 -0.99 9.02 -2.86
N ALA A 50 0.11 8.36 -2.50
CA ALA A 50 0.61 7.20 -3.24
C ALA A 50 -0.39 6.03 -3.23
N ALA A 51 -1.05 5.78 -2.09
CA ALA A 51 -2.10 4.79 -1.95
C ALA A 51 -3.30 5.11 -2.85
N ALA A 52 -3.78 6.37 -2.86
CA ALA A 52 -4.88 6.78 -3.73
C ALA A 52 -4.55 6.61 -5.22
N TYR A 53 -3.30 6.86 -5.64
CA TYR A 53 -2.86 6.57 -7.01
C TYR A 53 -2.87 5.07 -7.33
N ALA A 54 -2.43 4.23 -6.39
CA ALA A 54 -2.45 2.77 -6.55
C ALA A 54 -3.88 2.22 -6.62
N GLU A 55 -4.78 2.71 -5.78
CA GLU A 55 -6.22 2.38 -5.82
C GLU A 55 -6.86 2.78 -7.14
N GLY A 56 -6.63 4.01 -7.62
CA GLY A 56 -7.15 4.46 -8.91
C GLY A 56 -6.61 3.64 -10.09
N TYR A 57 -5.34 3.23 -10.02
CA TYR A 57 -4.76 2.33 -11.02
C TYR A 57 -5.39 0.95 -10.99
N ALA A 58 -5.62 0.38 -9.79
CA ALA A 58 -6.30 -0.89 -9.62
C ALA A 58 -7.72 -0.85 -10.19
N GLN A 59 -8.48 0.21 -9.89
CA GLN A 59 -9.83 0.40 -10.43
C GLN A 59 -9.82 0.47 -11.95
N ALA A 60 -8.88 1.21 -12.55
CA ALA A 60 -8.76 1.30 -14.00
C ALA A 60 -8.45 -0.06 -14.66
N LEU A 61 -7.68 -0.94 -13.99
CA LEU A 61 -7.43 -2.29 -14.48
C LEU A 61 -8.68 -3.18 -14.43
N ILE A 62 -9.50 -3.02 -13.39
CA ILE A 62 -10.80 -3.69 -13.25
C ILE A 62 -11.75 -3.22 -14.35
N ASP A 63 -11.91 -1.90 -14.51
CA ASP A 63 -12.84 -1.31 -15.48
C ASP A 63 -12.49 -1.63 -16.94
N SER A 64 -11.24 -2.03 -17.20
CA SER A 64 -10.74 -2.42 -18.51
C SER A 64 -10.60 -3.94 -18.70
N ASP A 65 -11.17 -4.74 -17.79
CA ASP A 65 -11.13 -6.21 -17.78
C ASP A 65 -9.71 -6.80 -17.86
N GLN A 66 -8.72 -6.05 -17.36
CA GLN A 66 -7.30 -6.47 -17.38
C GLN A 66 -6.95 -7.37 -16.21
N ILE A 67 -7.69 -7.23 -15.10
CA ILE A 67 -7.61 -8.08 -13.92
C ILE A 67 -9.04 -8.45 -13.49
N GLU A 68 -9.21 -9.66 -12.96
CA GLU A 68 -10.51 -10.14 -12.49
C GLU A 68 -10.95 -9.39 -11.23
N ILE A 69 -12.26 -9.14 -11.08
CA ILE A 69 -12.83 -8.62 -9.83
C ILE A 69 -12.76 -9.72 -8.78
N SER A 70 -12.12 -9.45 -7.63
CA SER A 70 -12.00 -10.40 -6.53
C SER A 70 -12.19 -9.70 -5.20
N ILE A 71 -13.23 -10.11 -4.47
CA ILE A 71 -13.53 -9.59 -3.13
C ILE A 71 -12.37 -9.90 -2.17
N GLU A 72 -11.77 -11.09 -2.27
CA GLU A 72 -10.65 -11.48 -1.41
C GLU A 72 -9.41 -10.60 -1.64
N ARG A 73 -9.10 -10.29 -2.91
CA ARG A 73 -8.05 -9.34 -3.27
C ARG A 73 -8.32 -7.94 -2.72
N ASP A 74 -9.55 -7.46 -2.89
CA ASP A 74 -9.92 -6.11 -2.45
C ASP A 74 -9.84 -5.99 -0.92
N LEU A 75 -10.33 -7.02 -0.20
CA LEU A 75 -10.17 -7.11 1.26
C LEU A 75 -8.69 -7.15 1.67
N LEU A 76 -7.85 -7.95 1.00
CA LEU A 76 -6.41 -8.02 1.27
C LEU A 76 -5.74 -6.65 1.11
N ILE A 77 -6.07 -5.90 0.05
CA ILE A 77 -5.49 -4.58 -0.21
C ILE A 77 -5.91 -3.60 0.88
N ILE A 78 -7.21 -3.54 1.21
CA ILE A 78 -7.74 -2.67 2.26
C ILE A 78 -7.06 -2.98 3.60
N GLU A 79 -7.07 -4.26 4.02
CA GLU A 79 -6.47 -4.68 5.29
C GLU A 79 -4.97 -4.35 5.35
N THR A 80 -4.25 -4.57 4.25
CA THR A 80 -2.81 -4.32 4.20
C THR A 80 -2.49 -2.82 4.25
N VAL A 81 -3.26 -1.98 3.54
CA VAL A 81 -3.08 -0.51 3.55
C VAL A 81 -3.46 0.08 4.90
N GLU A 82 -4.56 -0.38 5.51
CA GLU A 82 -5.00 0.07 6.84
C GLU A 82 -4.00 -0.31 7.93
N ALA A 83 -3.54 -1.57 7.95
CA ALA A 83 -2.53 -2.03 8.91
C ALA A 83 -1.22 -1.22 8.79
N TRP A 84 -0.82 -0.89 7.56
CA TRP A 84 0.35 -0.06 7.33
C TRP A 84 0.14 1.38 7.84
N ARG A 85 -1.04 1.96 7.60
CA ARG A 85 -1.38 3.30 8.10
C ARG A 85 -1.33 3.35 9.63
N CYS A 86 -1.88 2.35 10.31
CA CYS A 86 -1.81 2.23 11.78
C CYS A 86 -0.36 2.12 12.27
N ALA A 87 0.44 1.23 11.68
CA ALA A 87 1.84 1.04 12.05
C ALA A 87 2.69 2.33 11.91
N ARG A 88 2.40 3.15 10.89
CA ARG A 88 3.04 4.46 10.71
C ARG A 88 2.60 5.50 11.73
N ILE A 89 1.32 5.55 12.10
CA ILE A 89 0.83 6.47 13.14
C ILE A 89 1.46 6.13 14.49
N GLU A 90 1.52 4.85 14.84
CA GLU A 90 2.16 4.39 16.08
C GLU A 90 3.65 4.74 16.11
N SER A 91 4.36 4.59 14.98
CA SER A 91 5.78 4.95 14.88
C SER A 91 6.04 6.46 15.01
N ASN A 92 5.12 7.30 14.54
CA ASN A 92 5.20 8.76 14.66
C ASN A 92 4.73 9.27 16.04
N THR A 93 4.00 8.45 16.78
CA THR A 93 3.59 8.74 18.16
C THR A 93 4.73 8.35 19.09
N SER A 94 5.79 9.15 19.06
CA SER A 94 6.92 9.04 19.98
C SER A 94 6.45 9.15 21.46
N PRO A 95 6.95 8.33 22.40
CA PRO A 95 6.58 8.40 23.82
C PRO A 95 6.93 9.74 24.49
N TYR A 96 7.71 10.60 23.83
CA TYR A 96 8.23 11.84 24.38
C TYR A 96 7.18 12.96 24.53
N MET A 97 5.93 12.80 24.08
CA MET A 97 4.84 13.75 24.40
C MET A 97 4.14 13.49 25.74
N ASN A 98 4.48 12.43 26.46
CA ASN A 98 3.97 12.16 27.81
C ASN A 98 5.05 12.36 28.90
N ALA A 99 5.91 13.37 28.78
CA ALA A 99 6.69 13.82 29.93
C ALA A 99 5.75 14.67 30.81
N PRO A 100 5.25 14.18 31.96
CA PRO A 100 4.58 15.05 32.91
C PRO A 100 5.60 16.09 33.35
N GLY A 101 5.18 17.36 33.31
CA GLY A 101 5.95 18.47 33.88
C GLY A 101 6.48 18.06 35.25
N LYS A 102 7.80 18.07 35.40
CA LYS A 102 8.40 17.97 36.73
C LYS A 102 8.20 19.33 37.41
N PRO A 103 7.75 19.35 38.68
CA PRO A 103 7.59 20.57 39.46
C PRO A 103 8.92 21.30 39.72
#